data_AF-A0A359E1G2-F1
#
_entry.id   AF-A0A359E1G2-F1
#
_cell.length_a   1.000
_cell.length_b   1.000
_cell.length_c   1.000
_cell.angle_alpha   90.00
_cell.angle_beta   90.00
_cell.angle_gamma   90.00
#
_symmetry.space_group_name_H-M   'P 1'
#
loop_
_entity.id
_entity.type
_entity.pdbx_description
1 polymer ?
#
loop_
_entity_poly.entity_id
_entity_poly.type
_entity_poly.pdbx_seq_one_letter_code
_entity_poly.pdbx_strand_id
1 'polypeptide(L)' 'MIIPIASDHAGYPAKEIAKKLLEEMGHTPVDYGTHSEDYVDYPDLAIKVS' A
#
# COMPACT_ATOMS: atom_id res chain seq x y z
N MET A 1 11.66 8.46 -6.60
CA MET A 1 11.58 7.07 -7.13
C MET A 1 10.12 6.63 -7.02
N ILE A 2 9.59 5.93 -8.01
CA ILE A 2 8.23 5.38 -7.95
C ILE A 2 8.27 4.09 -7.13
N ILE A 3 7.40 3.96 -6.13
CA ILE A 3 7.34 2.79 -5.26
C ILE A 3 5.91 2.25 -5.24
N PRO A 4 5.63 1.13 -5.92
CA PRO A 4 4.35 0.44 -5.80
C PRO A 4 4.16 -0.10 -4.38
N ILE A 5 2.98 0.09 -3.81
CA ILE A 5 2.63 -0.44 -2.49
C ILE A 5 1.23 -1.03 -2.50
N ALA A 6 1.07 -2.11 -1.74
CA ALA A 6 -0.23 -2.71 -1.47
C ALA A 6 -0.22 -3.45 -0.13
N SER A 7 -1.38 -3.59 0.49
CA SER A 7 -1.59 -4.38 1.70
C SER A 7 -3.00 -4.94 1.72
N ASP A 8 -3.24 -6.02 2.47
CA ASP A 8 -4.61 -6.40 2.83
C ASP A 8 -5.20 -5.44 3.88
N HIS A 9 -6.41 -5.77 4.33
CA HIS A 9 -7.17 -5.03 5.33
C HIS A 9 -6.41 -4.90 6.66
N ALA A 10 -5.72 -5.96 7.09
CA ALA A 10 -4.92 -5.94 8.32
C ALA A 10 -3.71 -5.00 8.18
N GLY A 11 -3.12 -4.90 7.00
CA GLY A 11 -1.99 -4.00 6.72
C GLY A 11 -2.36 -2.56 6.37
N TYR A 12 -3.64 -2.24 6.16
CA TYR A 12 -4.08 -0.90 5.71
C TYR A 12 -3.58 0.25 6.60
N PRO A 13 -3.68 0.19 7.95
CA PRO A 13 -3.18 1.26 8.81
C PRO A 13 -1.67 1.49 8.67
N ALA A 14 -0.89 0.41 8.57
CA ALA A 14 0.57 0.49 8.41
C ALA A 14 0.95 1.03 7.02
N LYS A 15 0.22 0.64 5.97
CA LYS A 15 0.41 1.16 4.61
C LYS A 15 0.22 2.67 4.54
N GLU A 16 -0.81 3.22 5.19
CA GLU A 16 -1.05 4.66 5.22
C GLU A 16 0.06 5.44 5.94
N ILE A 17 0.68 4.86 6.97
CA ILE A 17 1.87 5.43 7.61
C ILE A 17 3.07 5.37 6.65
N ALA A 18 3.30 4.23 6.01
CA ALA A 18 4.39 4.04 5.07
C ALA A 18 4.31 5.01 3.88
N LYS A 19 3.12 5.28 3.34
CA LYS A 19 2.90 6.26 2.27
C LYS A 19 3.46 7.63 2.63
N LYS A 20 3.10 8.14 3.80
CA LYS A 20 3.56 9.45 4.28
C LYS A 20 5.08 9.49 4.44
N LEU A 21 5.66 8.44 5.02
CA LEU A 21 7.13 8.34 5.17
C LEU A 21 7.84 8.33 3.80
N LEU A 22 7.31 7.59 2.83
CA LEU A 22 7.87 7.54 1.48
C LEU A 22 7.78 8.91 0.79
N GLU A 23 6.66 9.62 0.92
CA GLU A 23 6.50 10.98 0.41
C GLU A 23 7.47 11.96 1.07
N GLU A 24 7.62 11.91 2.39
CA GLU A 24 8.58 12.72 3.16
C GLU A 24 10.04 12.46 2.74
N MET A 25 10.35 11.24 2.31
CA MET A 25 11.66 10.85 1.77
C MET A 25 11.86 11.26 0.30
N GLY A 26 10.89 11.93 -0.33
CA GLY A 26 10.96 12.35 -1.73
C GLY A 26 10.71 11.20 -2.73
N HIS A 27 10.03 10.15 -2.30
CA HIS A 27 9.52 9.10 -3.17
C HIS A 27 8.08 9.36 -3.60
N THR A 28 7.62 8.63 -4.60
CA THR A 28 6.26 8.73 -5.12
C THR A 28 5.61 7.36 -4.96
N PRO A 29 4.95 7.09 -3.81
CA PRO A 29 4.23 5.84 -3.62
C PRO A 29 3.04 5.76 -4.56
N VAL A 30 2.84 4.59 -5.18
CA VAL A 30 1.65 4.29 -6.00
C VAL A 30 0.87 3.19 -5.28
N ASP A 31 -0.30 3.56 -4.78
CA ASP A 31 -1.13 2.72 -3.92
C ASP A 31 -2.11 1.88 -4.75
N TYR A 32 -1.91 0.56 -4.75
CA TYR A 32 -2.75 -0.41 -5.46
C TYR A 32 -3.82 -1.07 -4.56
N GLY A 33 -3.95 -0.59 -3.33
CA GLY A 33 -4.95 -1.01 -2.36
C GLY A 33 -4.38 -1.90 -1.25
N THR A 34 -5.19 -2.36 -0.31
CA THR A 34 -6.60 -1.99 -0.14
C THR A 34 -6.75 -0.54 0.31
N HIS A 35 -7.93 0.05 0.12
CA HIS A 35 -8.22 1.44 0.48
C HIS A 35 -9.18 1.56 1.68
N SER A 36 -9.43 0.44 2.36
CA SER A 36 -10.25 0.37 3.55
C SER A 36 -9.82 -0.79 4.44
N GLU A 37 -10.38 -0.85 5.66
CA GLU A 37 -10.24 -1.96 6.59
C GLU A 37 -11.21 -3.12 6.27
N ASP A 38 -11.93 -3.04 5.15
CA ASP A 38 -12.84 -4.10 4.73
C ASP A 38 -12.04 -5.32 4.27
N TYR A 39 -12.54 -6.51 4.63
CA TYR A 39 -11.92 -7.77 4.28
C TYR A 39 -11.63 -7.87 2.77
N VAL A 40 -10.39 -8.23 2.46
CA VAL A 40 -9.88 -8.49 1.10
C VAL A 40 -8.87 -9.63 1.16
N ASP A 41 -8.75 -10.37 0.06
CA ASP A 41 -7.75 -11.43 -0.08
C ASP A 41 -6.39 -10.86 -0.51
N TYR A 42 -5.37 -11.11 0.31
CA TYR A 42 -4.01 -10.59 0.10
C TYR A 42 -3.38 -10.92 -1.28
N PRO A 43 -3.51 -12.15 -1.82
CA PRO A 43 -2.91 -12.49 -3.12
C PRO A 43 -3.34 -11.59 -4.27
N ASP A 44 -4.59 -11.12 -4.28
CA ASP A 44 -5.13 -10.24 -5.33
C ASP A 44 -4.44 -8.88 -5.38
N LEU A 45 -3.88 -8.46 -4.24
CA LEU A 45 -3.17 -7.19 -4.09
C LEU A 45 -1.67 -7.35 -4.29
N ALA A 46 -1.09 -8.47 -3.85
CA ALA A 46 0.34 -8.76 -4.01
C ALA A 46 0.76 -8.79 -5.49
N ILE A 47 -0.09 -9.33 -6.38
CA ILE A 47 0.17 -9.39 -7.83
C ILE A 47 0.32 -7.99 -8.44
N LYS A 48 -0.36 -6.96 -7.90
CA LYS A 48 -0.34 -5.60 -8.45
C LYS A 48 0.98 -4.85 -8.20
N VAL A 49 1.81 -5.36 -7.30
CA VAL A 49 3.08 -4.75 -6.89
C VAL A 49 4.29 -5.66 -7.12
N SER A 50 4.09 -6.74 -7.89
CA SER A 50 5.12 -7.72 -8.30
C SER A 50 6.04 -7.21 -9.40
#